data_AF-A0A1B0FV32-F1
#
_entry.id   AF-A0A1B0FV32-F1
#
_cell.length_a   1.000
_cell.length_b   1.000
_cell.length_c   1.000
_cell.angle_alpha   90.00
_cell.angle_beta   90.00
_cell.angle_gamma   90.00
#
_symmetry.space_group_name_H-M   'P 1'
#
loop_
_entity.id
_entity.type
_entity.pdbx_description
1 polymer ?
#
loop_
_entity_poly.entity_id
_entity_poly.type
_entity_poly.pdbx_seq_one_letter_code
_entity_poly.pdbx_strand_id
1 'polypeptide(L)'
;EGNLFVSGGSDGKLIIASAAGPLGKVDVGNSVEAVAFSPIADSLKLVATGTLDGKITIWDVARQSPRCQCRDDEMSGVTKLFWTRDMTLYAATLDGSVKIFEGRSGILKTTFLGHKKEIYDIQLDKNGEFLLTTSEDGTAKIFRAIS
;
A
#
# COMPACT_ATOMS: atom_id res chain seq x y z
N GLU A 1 1.48 10.58 20.61
CA GLU A 1 0.50 10.28 19.55
C GLU A 1 1.03 9.11 18.75
N GLY A 2 0.50 7.90 18.90
CA GLY A 2 1.19 6.71 18.37
C GLY A 2 0.51 5.37 18.63
N ASN A 3 -0.79 5.37 18.93
CA ASN A 3 -1.52 4.16 19.31
C ASN A 3 -2.62 3.87 18.30
N LEU A 4 -2.31 3.89 17.00
CA LEU A 4 -3.25 3.39 15.98
C LEU A 4 -2.63 2.20 15.28
N PHE A 5 -3.40 1.13 15.24
CA PHE A 5 -3.08 -0.11 14.54
C PHE A 5 -4.17 -0.33 13.52
N VAL A 6 -3.78 -0.78 12.33
CA VAL A 6 -4.71 -1.22 11.31
C VAL A 6 -4.29 -2.59 10.85
N SER A 7 -5.23 -3.51 10.86
CA SER A 7 -5.05 -4.87 10.37
C SER A 7 -6.12 -5.19 9.35
N GLY A 8 -5.71 -5.84 8.26
CA GLY A 8 -6.59 -6.50 7.32
C GLY A 8 -6.70 -7.98 7.64
N GLY A 9 -7.81 -8.61 7.27
CA GLY A 9 -8.02 -10.04 7.41
C GLY A 9 -8.55 -10.68 6.14
N SER A 10 -8.47 -12.01 6.07
CA SER A 10 -9.03 -12.80 4.97
C SER A 10 -10.56 -12.77 4.91
N ASP A 11 -11.20 -12.34 6.00
CA ASP A 11 -12.65 -12.13 6.08
C ASP A 11 -13.10 -10.77 5.50
N GLY A 12 -12.19 -10.07 4.83
CA GLY A 12 -12.44 -8.83 4.13
C GLY A 12 -12.71 -7.64 5.04
N LYS A 13 -12.24 -7.67 6.29
CA LYS A 13 -12.38 -6.53 7.19
C LYS A 13 -11.06 -5.86 7.48
N LEU A 14 -11.14 -4.53 7.51
CA LEU A 14 -10.15 -3.65 8.07
C LEU A 14 -10.56 -3.33 9.51
N ILE A 15 -9.71 -3.65 10.48
CA ILE A 15 -9.91 -3.26 11.88
C ILE A 15 -8.98 -2.09 12.17
N ILE A 16 -9.55 -1.00 12.69
CA ILE A 16 -8.83 0.15 13.22
C ILE A 16 -8.87 0.03 14.74
N ALA A 17 -7.72 0.00 15.39
CA ALA A 17 -7.61 -0.15 16.83
C ALA A 17 -6.62 0.82 17.44
N SER A 18 -6.72 0.98 18.76
CA SER A 18 -5.71 1.62 19.59
C SER A 18 -5.26 0.70 20.71
N ALA A 19 -4.28 1.14 21.49
CA ALA A 19 -3.87 0.46 22.71
C ALA A 19 -5.05 0.28 23.71
N ALA A 20 -6.10 1.10 23.61
CA ALA A 20 -7.30 0.98 24.45
C ALA A 20 -8.36 0.01 23.88
N GLY A 21 -8.17 -0.53 22.68
CA GLY A 21 -9.10 -1.44 22.02
C GLY A 21 -9.52 -1.00 20.61
N PRO A 22 -10.46 -1.73 19.97
CA PRO A 22 -10.94 -1.43 18.63
C PRO A 22 -11.69 -0.09 18.59
N LEU A 23 -11.44 0.69 17.56
CA LEU A 23 -12.04 2.01 17.32
C LEU A 23 -13.02 2.00 16.15
N GLY A 24 -12.83 1.07 15.20
CA GLY A 24 -13.61 1.03 13.99
C GLY A 24 -13.38 -0.25 13.21
N LYS A 25 -14.34 -0.56 12.35
CA LYS A 25 -14.28 -1.70 11.46
C LYS A 25 -14.91 -1.32 10.13
N VAL A 26 -14.20 -1.62 9.06
CA VAL A 26 -14.66 -1.37 7.69
C VAL A 26 -14.70 -2.69 6.94
N ASP A 27 -15.81 -2.95 6.26
CA ASP A 27 -15.93 -4.09 5.35
C ASP A 27 -15.42 -3.66 3.97
N VAL A 28 -14.37 -4.34 3.50
CA VAL A 28 -13.74 -4.08 2.20
C VAL A 28 -14.14 -5.10 1.13
N GLY A 29 -14.86 -6.15 1.54
CA GLY A 29 -15.45 -7.18 0.67
C GLY A 29 -14.51 -8.29 0.21
N ASN A 30 -13.18 -8.13 0.30
CA ASN A 30 -12.19 -9.07 -0.20
C ASN A 30 -10.98 -9.18 0.76
N SER A 31 -10.22 -10.29 0.68
CA SER A 31 -9.01 -10.50 1.48
C SER A 31 -8.03 -9.34 1.38
N VAL A 32 -7.64 -8.77 2.52
CA VAL A 32 -6.64 -7.70 2.60
C VAL A 32 -5.29 -8.30 2.94
N GLU A 33 -4.35 -8.19 2.01
CA GLU A 33 -2.99 -8.74 2.18
C GLU A 33 -1.98 -7.66 2.54
N ALA A 34 -2.21 -6.42 2.11
CA ALA A 34 -1.28 -5.33 2.31
C ALA A 34 -1.96 -4.13 2.97
N VAL A 35 -1.24 -3.50 3.89
CA VAL A 35 -1.67 -2.26 4.54
C VAL A 35 -0.48 -1.32 4.69
N ALA A 36 -0.69 -0.02 4.47
CA ALA A 36 0.30 1.02 4.75
C ALA A 36 -0.36 2.27 5.32
N PHE A 37 0.21 2.80 6.41
CA PHE A 37 -0.18 4.12 6.91
C PHE A 37 0.51 5.21 6.11
N SER A 38 -0.21 6.28 5.80
CA SER A 38 0.44 7.51 5.35
C SER A 38 1.32 8.05 6.49
N PRO A 39 2.59 8.36 6.23
CA PRO A 39 3.50 8.88 7.27
C PRO A 39 3.31 10.38 7.53
N ILE A 40 2.32 11.03 6.91
CA ILE A 40 1.99 12.43 7.20
C ILE A 40 1.32 12.50 8.57
N ALA A 41 1.93 13.26 9.48
CA ALA A 41 1.47 13.45 10.85
C ALA A 41 0.30 14.45 10.98
N ASP A 42 -0.07 15.15 9.91
CA ASP A 42 -1.18 16.10 9.93
C ASP A 42 -2.53 15.41 10.15
N SER A 43 -3.56 16.21 10.49
CA SER A 43 -4.93 15.81 10.87
C SER A 43 -5.61 14.71 10.06
N LEU A 44 -5.10 14.40 8.86
CA LEU A 44 -5.64 13.40 7.96
C LEU A 44 -4.90 12.07 8.09
N LYS A 45 -5.43 11.19 8.95
CA LYS A 45 -4.93 9.83 9.10
C LYS A 45 -5.40 8.96 7.93
N LEU A 46 -4.51 8.76 6.96
CA LEU A 46 -4.77 7.94 5.79
C LEU A 46 -4.15 6.56 5.90
N VAL A 47 -4.85 5.57 5.34
CA VAL A 47 -4.38 4.19 5.22
C VAL A 47 -4.64 3.70 3.81
N ALA A 48 -3.69 2.99 3.23
CA ALA A 48 -3.87 2.23 1.99
C ALA A 48 -4.06 0.75 2.34
N THR A 49 -4.98 0.08 1.64
CA THR A 49 -5.15 -1.38 1.71
C THR A 49 -5.04 -1.96 0.32
N GLY A 50 -4.38 -3.10 0.18
CA GLY A 50 -4.25 -3.86 -1.07
C GLY A 50 -4.76 -5.28 -0.91
N THR A 51 -5.27 -5.84 -2.00
CA THR A 51 -5.89 -7.17 -2.06
C THR A 51 -5.22 -8.01 -3.16
N LEU A 52 -5.40 -9.34 -3.13
CA LEU A 52 -4.88 -10.24 -4.18
C LEU A 52 -5.59 -10.09 -5.53
N ASP A 53 -6.73 -9.40 -5.61
CA ASP A 53 -7.41 -9.11 -6.87
C ASP A 53 -6.97 -7.78 -7.52
N GLY A 54 -6.00 -7.10 -6.91
CA GLY A 54 -5.44 -5.85 -7.42
C GLY A 54 -6.15 -4.59 -6.91
N LYS A 55 -7.21 -4.70 -6.12
CA LYS A 55 -7.86 -3.51 -5.57
C LYS A 55 -7.01 -2.85 -4.49
N ILE A 56 -6.63 -1.59 -4.73
CA ILE A 56 -6.04 -0.69 -3.72
C ILE A 56 -7.04 0.40 -3.36
N THR A 57 -7.33 0.54 -2.07
CA THR A 57 -8.23 1.59 -1.56
C THR A 57 -7.50 2.47 -0.54
N ILE A 58 -7.70 3.78 -0.65
CA ILE A 58 -7.24 4.77 0.32
C ILE A 58 -8.40 5.15 1.23
N TRP A 59 -8.18 5.04 2.54
CA TRP A 59 -9.17 5.25 3.58
C TRP A 59 -8.85 6.49 4.41
N ASP A 60 -9.89 7.24 4.75
CA ASP A 60 -9.84 8.21 5.84
C ASP A 60 -10.22 7.50 7.15
N VAL A 61 -9.23 7.30 8.03
CA VAL A 61 -9.41 6.55 9.28
C VAL A 61 -10.33 7.27 10.24
N ALA A 62 -10.32 8.61 10.27
CA ALA A 62 -11.16 9.38 11.17
C ALA A 62 -12.63 9.30 10.74
N ARG A 63 -12.89 9.28 9.43
CA ARG A 63 -14.25 9.14 8.86
C ARG A 63 -14.70 7.68 8.68
N GLN A 64 -13.78 6.73 8.80
CA GLN A 64 -14.02 5.30 8.52
C GLN A 64 -14.64 5.07 7.13
N SER A 65 -14.19 5.82 6.12
CA SER A 65 -14.77 5.82 4.78
C SER A 65 -13.70 5.77 3.69
N PRO A 66 -13.98 5.15 2.53
CA PRO A 66 -13.06 5.19 1.40
C PRO A 66 -12.99 6.61 0.85
N ARG A 67 -11.78 7.08 0.56
CA ARG A 67 -11.51 8.38 -0.05
C ARG A 67 -11.38 8.26 -1.56
N CYS A 68 -10.59 7.28 -2.01
CA CYS A 68 -10.42 6.94 -3.43
C CYS A 68 -9.92 5.51 -3.59
N GLN A 69 -9.98 5.01 -4.83
CA GLN A 69 -9.33 3.78 -5.25
C GLN A 69 -8.19 4.15 -6.20
N CYS A 70 -7.05 3.44 -6.07
CA CYS A 70 -5.99 3.59 -7.05
C CYS A 70 -6.41 2.93 -8.37
N ARG A 71 -6.12 3.59 -9.48
CA ARG A 71 -6.62 3.18 -10.81
C ARG A 71 -5.48 2.72 -11.68
N ASP A 72 -5.59 1.47 -12.12
CA ASP A 72 -4.76 0.86 -13.14
C ASP A 72 -5.57 -0.30 -13.75
N ASP A 73 -5.77 -0.26 -15.07
CA ASP A 73 -6.63 -1.23 -15.77
C ASP A 73 -5.98 -2.62 -15.85
N GLU A 74 -4.66 -2.70 -15.66
CA GLU A 74 -3.88 -3.94 -15.68
C GLU A 74 -3.31 -4.28 -14.29
N MET A 75 -4.04 -3.93 -13.23
CA MET A 75 -3.58 -4.15 -11.86
C MET A 75 -3.58 -5.63 -11.49
N SER A 76 -2.43 -6.12 -11.04
CA SER A 76 -2.27 -7.47 -10.47
C SER A 76 -2.39 -7.46 -8.94
N GLY A 77 -2.52 -8.64 -8.34
CA GLY A 77 -2.67 -8.79 -6.89
C GLY A 77 -1.55 -8.10 -6.11
N VAL A 78 -1.91 -7.44 -5.01
CA VAL A 78 -0.99 -6.61 -4.21
C VAL A 78 -0.42 -7.42 -3.05
N THR A 79 0.90 -7.51 -2.99
CA THR A 79 1.63 -8.25 -1.96
C THR A 79 2.21 -7.35 -0.89
N LYS A 80 2.57 -6.11 -1.25
CA LYS A 80 3.13 -5.13 -0.31
C LYS A 80 2.76 -3.71 -0.69
N LEU A 81 2.52 -2.88 0.33
CA LEU A 81 2.34 -1.43 0.18
C LEU A 81 3.39 -0.69 1.01
N PHE A 82 3.90 0.41 0.45
CA PHE A 82 4.80 1.33 1.15
C PHE A 82 4.42 2.77 0.81
N TRP A 83 4.27 3.62 1.82
CA TRP A 83 3.87 5.01 1.65
C TRP A 83 4.94 5.97 2.19
N THR A 84 5.32 6.95 1.38
CA THR A 84 6.29 8.00 1.69
C THR A 84 5.65 9.33 2.12
N ARG A 85 6.46 10.24 2.67
CA ARG A 85 6.00 11.54 3.19
C ARG A 85 5.58 12.55 2.13
N ASP A 86 6.08 12.39 0.91
CA ASP A 86 5.68 13.16 -0.29
C ASP A 86 4.34 12.67 -0.88
N MET A 87 3.63 11.76 -0.19
CA MET A 87 2.38 11.14 -0.61
C MET A 87 2.50 10.14 -1.77
N THR A 88 3.70 9.66 -2.10
CA THR A 88 3.87 8.58 -3.08
C THR A 88 3.55 7.21 -2.43
N LEU A 89 2.74 6.40 -3.11
CA LEU A 89 2.38 5.04 -2.68
C LEU A 89 2.99 4.03 -3.66
N TYR A 90 3.81 3.13 -3.15
CA TYR A 90 4.38 2.00 -3.88
C TYR A 90 3.57 0.74 -3.58
N ALA A 91 3.21 0.00 -4.63
CA ALA A 91 2.53 -1.28 -4.54
C ALA A 91 3.34 -2.33 -5.29
N ALA A 92 3.82 -3.34 -4.55
CA ALA A 92 4.43 -4.52 -5.13
C ALA A 92 3.34 -5.55 -5.45
N THR A 93 3.51 -6.27 -6.56
CA THR A 93 2.46 -7.12 -7.13
C THR A 93 2.91 -8.55 -7.42
N LEU A 94 1.92 -9.42 -7.63
CA LEU A 94 2.11 -10.82 -8.04
C LEU A 94 2.72 -10.98 -9.45
N ASP A 95 2.57 -9.98 -10.32
CA ASP A 95 3.10 -10.03 -11.69
C ASP A 95 4.56 -9.56 -11.83
N GLY A 96 5.21 -9.19 -10.72
CA GLY A 96 6.59 -8.71 -10.75
C GLY A 96 6.74 -7.22 -11.05
N SER A 97 5.65 -6.45 -11.05
CA SER A 97 5.71 -5.00 -11.20
C SER A 97 5.71 -4.27 -9.85
N VAL A 98 6.22 -3.04 -9.84
CA VAL A 98 5.93 -2.08 -8.77
C VAL A 98 5.13 -0.95 -9.37
N LYS A 99 3.89 -0.80 -8.91
CA LYS A 99 2.98 0.28 -9.32
C LYS A 99 3.13 1.45 -8.37
N ILE A 100 3.22 2.66 -8.91
CA ILE A 100 3.50 3.85 -8.11
C ILE A 100 2.39 4.86 -8.32
N PHE A 101 1.72 5.25 -7.25
CA PHE A 101 0.54 6.11 -7.26
C PHE A 101 0.79 7.43 -6.54
N GLU A 102 0.08 8.46 -6.94
CA GLU A 102 -0.16 9.62 -6.08
C GLU A 102 -1.22 9.25 -5.04
N GLY A 103 -0.85 9.25 -3.76
CA GLY A 103 -1.65 8.66 -2.68
C GLY A 103 -2.90 9.47 -2.28
N ARG A 104 -3.06 10.73 -2.69
CA ARG A 104 -4.29 11.51 -2.40
C ARG A 104 -5.39 11.27 -3.42
N SER A 105 -5.01 11.05 -4.68
CA SER A 105 -5.88 10.94 -5.85
C SER A 105 -6.03 9.51 -6.33
N GLY A 106 -5.08 8.62 -6.02
CA GLY A 106 -5.03 7.26 -6.51
C GLY A 106 -4.59 7.15 -7.98
N ILE A 107 -4.05 8.22 -8.56
CA ILE A 107 -3.61 8.21 -9.97
C ILE A 107 -2.27 7.47 -10.07
N LEU A 108 -2.20 6.51 -11.01
CA LEU A 108 -0.94 5.84 -11.36
C LEU A 108 0.02 6.84 -11.99
N LYS A 109 1.19 7.03 -11.37
CA LYS A 109 2.26 7.87 -11.88
C LYS A 109 3.16 7.10 -12.84
N THR A 110 3.58 5.90 -12.45
CA THR A 110 4.48 5.06 -13.24
C THR A 110 4.48 3.61 -12.76
N THR A 111 5.11 2.74 -13.54
CA THR A 111 5.30 1.32 -13.23
C THR A 111 6.77 0.97 -13.39
N PHE A 112 7.37 0.34 -12.38
CA PHE A 112 8.67 -0.31 -12.52
C PHE A 112 8.48 -1.76 -12.94
N LEU A 113 9.22 -2.14 -13.99
CA LEU A 113 9.20 -3.47 -14.59
C LEU A 113 10.59 -4.09 -14.49
N GLY A 114 10.65 -5.42 -14.46
CA GLY A 114 11.91 -6.15 -14.61
C GLY A 114 11.97 -7.47 -13.86
N HIS A 115 11.18 -7.65 -12.79
CA HIS A 115 10.97 -8.97 -12.22
C HIS A 115 10.07 -9.80 -13.13
N LYS A 116 10.23 -11.12 -13.08
CA LYS A 116 9.47 -12.07 -13.91
C LYS A 116 8.42 -12.85 -13.12
N LYS A 117 8.35 -12.61 -11.82
CA LYS A 117 7.47 -13.27 -10.86
C LYS A 117 7.13 -12.32 -9.71
N GLU A 118 6.26 -12.77 -8.83
CA GLU A 118 5.82 -12.09 -7.62
C GLU A 118 6.94 -11.36 -6.87
N ILE A 119 6.67 -10.13 -6.45
CA ILE A 119 7.51 -9.39 -5.52
C ILE A 119 7.01 -9.67 -4.10
N TYR A 120 7.91 -10.12 -3.22
CA TYR A 120 7.59 -10.41 -1.83
C TYR A 120 7.72 -9.20 -0.92
N ASP A 121 8.71 -8.35 -1.18
CA ASP A 121 8.92 -7.17 -0.34
C ASP A 121 9.55 -6.01 -1.11
N ILE A 122 9.30 -4.81 -0.59
CA ILE A 122 9.84 -3.54 -1.08
C ILE A 122 10.29 -2.65 0.08
N GLN A 123 11.41 -1.96 -0.10
CA GLN A 123 11.94 -1.03 0.90
C GLN A 123 12.67 0.13 0.23
N LEU A 124 12.34 1.36 0.63
CA LEU A 124 13.14 2.52 0.27
C LEU A 124 14.35 2.65 1.18
N ASP A 125 15.45 3.14 0.61
CA ASP A 125 16.59 3.59 1.38
C ASP A 125 16.25 4.84 2.22
N LYS A 126 17.18 5.23 3.09
CA LYS A 126 16.96 6.34 4.04
C LYS A 126 16.65 7.67 3.35
N ASN A 127 17.22 7.91 2.17
CA ASN A 127 17.04 9.16 1.44
C ASN A 127 15.82 9.10 0.49
N GLY A 128 15.21 7.93 0.29
CA GLY A 128 14.13 7.74 -0.67
C GLY A 128 14.58 7.84 -2.13
N GLU A 129 15.87 7.64 -2.41
CA GLU A 129 16.47 7.69 -3.74
C GLU A 129 16.42 6.32 -4.44
N PHE A 130 16.38 5.24 -3.67
CA PHE A 130 16.47 3.88 -4.18
C PHE A 130 15.42 2.97 -3.54
N LEU A 131 14.73 2.22 -4.39
CA LEU A 131 13.80 1.16 -4.00
C LEU A 131 14.47 -0.20 -4.20
N LEU A 132 14.63 -0.95 -3.11
CA LEU A 132 15.00 -2.36 -3.14
C LEU A 132 13.73 -3.21 -3.24
N THR A 133 13.75 -4.21 -4.11
CA THR A 133 12.69 -5.21 -4.28
C THR A 133 13.26 -6.62 -4.16
N THR A 134 12.48 -7.58 -3.66
CA THR A 134 12.83 -9.01 -3.60
C THR A 134 11.72 -9.85 -4.23
N SER A 135 12.06 -10.88 -5.01
CA SER A 135 11.09 -11.62 -5.83
C SER A 135 11.29 -13.14 -5.80
N GLU A 136 10.21 -13.87 -6.07
CA GLU A 136 10.22 -15.30 -6.37
C GLU A 136 11.09 -15.65 -7.58
N ASP A 137 11.41 -14.70 -8.47
CA ASP A 137 12.31 -14.94 -9.60
C ASP A 137 13.77 -15.20 -9.20
N GLY A 138 14.05 -15.23 -7.90
CA GLY A 138 15.37 -15.52 -7.33
C GLY A 138 16.29 -14.30 -7.32
N THR A 139 15.77 -13.10 -7.60
CA THR A 139 16.56 -11.88 -7.65
C THR A 139 16.05 -10.81 -6.70
N ALA A 140 16.97 -9.93 -6.30
CA ALA A 140 16.63 -8.62 -5.75
C ALA A 140 17.03 -7.55 -6.79
N LYS A 141 16.27 -6.46 -6.87
CA LYS A 141 16.56 -5.36 -7.80
C LYS A 141 16.54 -4.03 -7.07
N ILE A 142 17.31 -3.09 -7.59
CA ILE A 142 17.33 -1.71 -7.13
C ILE A 142 16.81 -0.84 -8.26
N PHE A 143 15.79 -0.05 -7.98
CA PHE A 143 15.27 0.98 -8.87
C PHE A 143 15.60 2.36 -8.32
N ARG A 144 15.82 3.32 -9.20
CA ARG A 144 15.81 4.72 -8.78
C ARG A 144 14.37 5.12 -8.47
N ALA A 145 14.13 5.52 -7.23
CA ALA A 145 12.82 5.99 -6.82
C ALA A 145 12.46 7.30 -7.52
N ILE A 146 11.15 7.57 -7.64
CA ILE A 146 10.65 8.85 -8.13
C ILE A 146 10.49 9.82 -6.96
N SER A 147 10.91 11.06 -7.16
CA SER A 147 10.70 12.21 -6.26
C SER A 147 9.43 12.97 -6.61
#